data_AF-A0A2V9SSJ9-F1
#
_entry.id   AF-A0A2V9SSJ9-F1
#
_cell.length_a   1.000
_cell.length_b   1.000
_cell.length_c   1.000
_cell.angle_alpha   90.00
_cell.angle_beta   90.00
_cell.angle_gamma   90.00
#
_symmetry.space_group_name_H-M   'P 1'
#
loop_
_entity.id
_entity.type
_entity.pdbx_description
1 polymer ?
#
loop_
_entity_poly.entity_id
_entity_poly.type
_entity_poly.pdbx_seq_one_letter_code
_entity_poly.pdbx_strand_id
1 'polypeptide(L)'
;MKAMKLIGTVLRCSARKVNSSSKETYVTNLLVLDPENSGGTNYAVEVWDDKPHQVTPMSEIALTVIGVVNKSGGVPALRAIMAAQPPKPAGAEAPAAEIPTAA
;
A
#
# COMPACT_ATOMS: atom_id res chain seq x y z
N MET A 1 11.71 2.44 18.27
CA MET A 1 11.85 1.56 17.08
C MET A 1 12.07 2.45 15.88
N LYS A 2 13.07 2.16 15.03
CA LYS A 2 13.29 2.91 13.79
C LYS A 2 12.14 2.55 12.83
N ALA A 3 11.41 3.55 12.33
CA ALA A 3 10.36 3.31 11.36
C ALA A 3 10.97 2.69 10.09
N MET A 4 10.39 1.58 9.62
CA MET A 4 10.86 0.88 8.41
C MET A 4 9.98 1.29 7.23
N LYS A 5 10.59 1.57 6.08
CA LYS A 5 9.83 1.74 4.83
C LYS A 5 9.55 0.37 4.23
N LEU A 6 8.30 0.14 3.86
CA LEU A 6 7.85 -1.03 3.10
C LEU A 6 7.29 -0.51 1.78
N ILE A 7 7.94 -0.87 0.68
CA ILE A 7 7.46 -0.57 -0.68
C ILE A 7 7.08 -1.90 -1.30
N GLY A 8 5.90 -1.99 -1.89
CA GLY A 8 5.44 -3.24 -2.47
C GLY A 8 4.14 -3.13 -3.23
N THR A 9 3.66 -4.28 -3.69
CA THR A 9 2.42 -4.39 -4.46
C THR A 9 1.27 -4.85 -3.57
N VAL A 10 0.14 -4.16 -3.62
CA VAL A 10 -1.06 -4.54 -2.87
C VAL A 10 -1.71 -5.76 -3.53
N LEU A 11 -1.68 -6.92 -2.88
CA LEU A 11 -2.36 -8.12 -3.38
C LEU A 11 -3.84 -8.15 -2.97
N ARG A 12 -4.14 -7.64 -1.78
CA ARG A 12 -5.50 -7.59 -1.22
C ARG A 12 -5.64 -6.36 -0.35
N CYS A 13 -6.81 -5.72 -0.38
CA CYS A 13 -7.15 -4.63 0.51
C CYS A 13 -8.58 -4.77 1.04
N SER A 14 -8.79 -4.45 2.31
CA SER A 14 -10.13 -4.27 2.88
C SER A 14 -10.13 -3.13 3.89
N ALA A 15 -11.06 -2.19 3.71
CA ALA A 15 -11.24 -1.08 4.63
C ALA A 15 -12.38 -1.38 5.61
N ARG A 16 -12.19 -1.04 6.88
CA ARG A 16 -13.23 -1.09 7.91
C ARG A 16 -13.20 0.19 8.74
N LYS A 17 -14.38 0.65 9.14
CA LYS A 17 -14.53 1.73 10.12
C LYS A 17 -14.53 1.11 11.52
N VAL A 18 -13.72 1.67 12.41
CA VAL A 18 -13.66 1.28 13.83
C VAL A 18 -14.15 2.48 14.63
N ASN A 19 -15.33 2.33 15.24
CA ASN A 19 -15.89 3.35 16.11
C ASN A 19 -15.26 3.18 17.49
N SER A 20 -14.35 4.08 17.86
CA SER A 20 -13.80 4.16 19.21
C SER A 20 -14.15 5.52 19.80
N SER A 21 -14.91 5.51 20.90
CA SER A 21 -15.16 6.62 21.83
C SER A 21 -15.02 8.02 21.21
N SER A 22 -16.00 8.41 20.38
CA SER A 22 -16.18 9.76 19.81
C SER A 22 -15.28 10.17 18.63
N LYS A 23 -14.40 9.30 18.13
CA LYS A 23 -13.62 9.58 16.90
C LYS A 23 -13.79 8.47 15.86
N GLU A 24 -14.14 8.86 14.65
CA GLU A 24 -14.14 7.96 13.50
C GLU A 24 -12.69 7.59 13.17
N THR A 25 -12.38 6.30 13.24
CA THR A 25 -11.07 5.77 12.86
C THR A 25 -11.26 4.76 11.75
N TYR A 26 -10.44 4.83 10.72
CA TYR A 26 -10.48 3.95 9.56
C TYR A 26 -9.27 3.05 9.58
N VAL A 27 -9.50 1.76 9.33
CA VAL A 27 -8.46 0.75 9.27
C VAL A 27 -8.49 0.09 7.91
N THR A 28 -7.38 0.17 7.19
CA THR A 28 -7.19 -0.54 5.93
C THR A 28 -6.25 -1.71 6.16
N ASN A 29 -6.76 -2.93 5.97
CA ASN A 29 -5.98 -4.16 6.03
C ASN A 29 -5.46 -4.45 4.64
N LEU A 30 -4.16 -4.63 4.53
CA LEU A 30 -3.45 -4.87 3.28
C LEU A 30 -2.70 -6.19 3.36
N LEU A 31 -2.64 -6.89 2.23
CA LEU A 31 -1.63 -7.90 1.96
C LEU A 31 -0.67 -7.29 0.95
N VAL A 32 0.58 -7.07 1.33
CA VAL A 32 1.59 -6.41 0.50
C VAL A 32 2.69 -7.39 0.16
N LEU A 33 2.96 -7.56 -1.13
CA LEU A 33 4.12 -8.30 -1.64
C LEU A 33 5.31 -7.35 -1.67
N ASP A 34 6.36 -7.69 -0.93
CA ASP A 34 7.65 -6.99 -0.97
C ASP A 34 8.56 -7.66 -2.02
N PRO A 35 8.83 -6.98 -3.15
CA PRO A 35 9.68 -7.55 -4.20
C PRO A 35 11.17 -7.50 -3.84
N GLU A 36 11.59 -6.64 -2.91
CA GLU A 36 12.99 -6.52 -2.50
C GLU A 36 13.40 -7.67 -1.58
N ASN A 37 12.44 -8.23 -0.85
CA ASN A 37 12.65 -9.45 -0.10
C ASN A 37 12.60 -10.67 -1.04
N SER A 38 13.78 -11.20 -1.38
CA SER A 38 14.08 -12.18 -2.44
C SER A 38 13.26 -13.49 -2.43
N GLY A 39 12.47 -13.75 -1.38
CA GLY A 39 11.51 -14.86 -1.30
C GLY A 39 10.05 -14.52 -1.66
N GLY A 40 9.74 -13.27 -2.05
CA GLY A 40 8.36 -12.83 -2.28
C GLY A 40 7.56 -12.82 -0.98
N THR A 41 8.10 -12.18 0.07
CA THR A 41 7.44 -12.19 1.39
C THR A 41 6.18 -11.34 1.34
N ASN A 42 5.06 -11.95 1.73
CA ASN A 42 3.81 -11.25 1.95
C ASN A 42 3.77 -10.68 3.37
N TYR A 43 3.38 -9.43 3.50
CA TYR A 43 3.13 -8.76 4.78
C TYR A 43 1.65 -8.46 4.94
N ALA A 44 1.09 -8.83 6.09
CA ALA A 44 -0.21 -8.34 6.51
C ALA A 44 0.01 -6.97 7.17
N VAL A 45 -0.63 -5.92 6.68
CA VAL A 45 -0.42 -4.57 7.19
C VAL A 45 -1.76 -3.94 7.57
N GLU A 46 -1.87 -3.43 8.79
CA GLU A 46 -2.96 -2.55 9.19
C GLU A 46 -2.52 -1.09 9.11
N VAL A 47 -3.21 -0.33 8.27
CA VAL A 47 -3.03 1.12 8.16
C VAL A 47 -4.17 1.80 8.88
N TRP A 48 -3.83 2.66 9.85
CA TRP A 48 -4.79 3.37 10.70
C TRP A 48 -4.76 4.86 10.42
N ASP A 49 -5.92 5.47 10.19
CA ASP A 49 -6.04 6.91 9.94
C ASP A 49 -7.42 7.44 10.38
N ASP A 50 -7.59 8.76 10.43
CA ASP A 50 -8.87 9.42 10.69
C ASP A 50 -9.71 9.64 9.43
N LYS A 51 -9.17 9.25 8.26
CA LYS A 51 -9.85 9.27 6.97
C LYS A 51 -9.77 7.91 6.27
N PRO A 52 -10.73 7.57 5.42
CA PRO A 52 -10.64 6.37 4.60
C PRO A 52 -9.50 6.49 3.57
N HIS A 53 -8.75 5.41 3.40
CA HIS A 53 -7.70 5.31 2.38
C HIS A 53 -8.28 4.80 1.07
N GLN A 54 -7.87 5.39 -0.06
CA GLN A 54 -8.10 4.80 -1.38
C GLN A 54 -6.90 3.95 -1.77
N VAL A 55 -7.08 2.63 -1.72
CA VAL A 55 -6.07 1.66 -2.13
C VAL A 55 -6.69 0.70 -3.12
N THR A 56 -6.00 0.44 -4.23
CA THR A 56 -6.47 -0.45 -5.28
C THR A 56 -5.64 -1.74 -5.25
N PRO A 57 -6.26 -2.92 -5.41
CA PRO A 57 -5.50 -4.14 -5.64
C PRO A 57 -4.59 -3.99 -6.87
N MET A 58 -3.43 -4.66 -6.83
CA MET A 58 -2.37 -4.62 -7.83
C MET A 58 -1.73 -3.24 -8.05
N SER A 59 -1.94 -2.26 -7.16
CA SER A 59 -1.20 -1.00 -7.18
C SER A 59 0.05 -1.07 -6.32
N GLU A 60 1.06 -0.26 -6.65
CA GLU A 60 2.20 0.00 -5.78
C GLU A 60 1.76 0.81 -4.56
N ILE A 61 2.40 0.54 -3.41
CA ILE A 61 2.20 1.29 -2.18
C ILE A 61 3.51 1.48 -1.44
N ALA A 62 3.67 2.66 -0.82
CA ALA A 62 4.75 2.96 0.09
C ALA A 62 4.18 3.18 1.50
N LEU A 63 4.64 2.38 2.45
CA LEU A 63 4.16 2.34 3.82
C LEU A 63 5.31 2.64 4.77
N THR A 64 5.00 3.40 5.83
CA THR A 64 5.92 3.57 6.96
C THR A 64 5.44 2.68 8.08
N VAL A 65 6.16 1.59 8.33
CA VAL A 65 5.89 0.63 9.40
C VAL A 65 6.31 1.25 10.73
N ILE A 66 5.33 1.38 11.64
CA ILE A 66 5.48 2.00 12.96
C ILE A 66 5.44 0.98 14.11
N GLY A 67 5.06 -0.27 13.83
CA GLY A 67 5.05 -1.33 14.84
C GLY A 67 4.74 -2.71 14.27
N VAL A 68 4.92 -3.73 15.10
CA VAL A 68 4.55 -5.12 14.81
C VAL A 68 3.36 -5.48 15.69
N VAL A 69 2.27 -5.95 15.07
CA VAL A 69 1.02 -6.28 15.77
C VAL A 69 1.03 -7.74 16.23
N ASN A 70 1.54 -8.67 15.40
CA ASN A 70 1.69 -10.09 15.74
C ASN A 70 2.70 -10.79 14.80
N LYS A 71 3.36 -11.84 15.27
CA LYS A 71 4.25 -12.73 14.48
C LYS A 71 3.71 -14.16 14.33
N SER A 72 2.57 -14.49 14.93
CA SER A 72 2.06 -15.86 14.96
C SER A 72 1.28 -16.21 13.69
N GLY A 73 1.72 -17.24 12.93
CA GLY A 73 0.97 -17.81 11.79
C GLY A 73 1.60 -17.70 10.40
N GLY A 74 2.87 -17.28 10.26
CA GLY A 74 3.63 -17.33 8.99
C GLY A 74 3.57 -16.08 8.11
N VAL A 75 2.68 -15.12 8.40
CA VAL A 75 2.64 -13.79 7.76
C VAL A 75 2.83 -12.71 8.82
N PRO A 76 3.90 -11.88 8.76
CA PRO A 76 4.09 -10.82 9.75
C PRO A 76 2.95 -9.80 9.67
N ALA A 77 2.32 -9.50 10.81
CA ALA A 77 1.29 -8.47 10.94
C ALA A 77 1.94 -7.16 11.42
N LEU A 78 1.89 -6.13 10.58
CA LEU A 78 2.53 -4.84 10.80
C LEU A 78 1.47 -3.75 10.99
N ARG A 79 1.79 -2.74 11.81
CA ARG A 79 1.05 -1.48 11.85
C ARG A 79 1.84 -0.44 11.08
N ALA A 80 1.17 0.25 10.17
CA ALA A 80 1.79 1.26 9.33
C ALA A 80 0.90 2.50 9.19
N ILE A 81 1.49 3.55 8.62
CA ILE A 81 0.80 4.71 8.06
C ILE A 81 1.16 4.80 6.57
N MET A 82 0.24 5.31 5.73
CA MET A 82 0.61 5.61 4.34
C MET A 82 1.71 6.66 4.35
N ALA A 83 2.83 6.37 3.68
CA ALA A 83 3.75 7.45 3.35
C ALA A 83 3.02 8.38 2.39
N ALA A 84 3.20 9.70 2.53
CA ALA A 84 2.73 10.63 1.51
C ALA A 84 3.31 10.15 0.16
N GLN A 85 2.46 9.66 -0.74
CA GLN A 85 2.92 9.24 -2.06
C GLN A 85 3.58 10.47 -2.70
N PRO A 86 4.83 10.36 -3.18
CA PRO A 86 5.33 11.36 -4.10
C PRO A 86 4.34 11.43 -5.26
N PRO A 87 3.92 12.63 -5.71
CA PRO A 87 3.04 12.73 -6.86
C PRO A 87 3.64 11.93 -8.02
N LYS A 88 2.83 11.02 -8.57
CA LYS A 88 3.18 10.25 -9.76
C LYS A 88 3.68 11.24 -10.83
N PRO A 89 4.86 11.04 -11.46
CA PRO A 89 5.21 11.83 -12.62
C PRO A 89 4.13 11.60 -13.68
N ALA A 90 3.44 12.67 -14.08
CA ALA A 90 2.59 12.65 -15.25
C ALA A 90 3.50 12.45 -16.46
N GLY A 91 3.57 11.24 -17.00
CA GLY A 91 4.52 10.90 -18.05
C GLY A 91 4.39 9.45 -18.50
N ALA A 92 3.19 9.06 -18.91
CA ALA A 92 2.99 7.92 -19.80
C ALA A 92 1.90 8.33 -20.78
N GLU A 93 2.24 9.32 -21.62
CA GLU A 93 1.54 9.56 -22.87
C GLU A 93 1.70 8.28 -23.70
N ALA A 94 0.57 7.68 -24.09
CA ALA A 94 0.55 6.53 -24.98
C ALA A 94 1.30 6.87 -26.27
N PRO A 95 2.05 5.95 -26.91
CA PRO A 95 2.53 6.21 -28.25
C PRO A 95 1.33 6.32 -29.18
N ALA A 96 1.02 7.54 -29.61
CA ALA A 96 0.16 7.79 -30.75
C ALA A 96 0.83 7.16 -31.98
N ALA A 97 0.20 6.12 -32.53
CA ALA A 97 0.58 5.55 -33.81
C ALA A 97 0.18 6.53 -34.92
N GLU A 98 1.06 7.47 -35.25
CA GLU A 98 0.99 8.20 -36.51
C GLU A 98 1.84 7.46 -37.55
N ILE A 99 1.14 6.79 -38.46
CA ILE A 99 1.70 6.20 -39.68
C ILE A 99 1.73 7.31 -40.74
N PRO A 100 2.88 7.69 -41.31
CA PRO A 100 2.88 8.55 -42.49
C PRO A 100 2.54 7.74 -43.74
N THR A 101 1.46 8.13 -44.42
CA THR A 101 1.19 7.79 -45.82
C THR A 101 2.30 8.39 -46.68
N ALA A 102 3.00 7.55 -47.45
CA ALA A 102 3.87 7.99 -48.53
C ALA A 102 3.06 8.15 -49.84
N ALA A 103 3.50 9.13 -50.63
CA ALA A 103 2.89 9.67 -51.85
C ALA A 103 2.79 8.68 -53.03
#